data_AF-A0A4Z0N8Z6-F1
#
_entry.id   AF-A0A4Z0N8Z6-F1
#
_cell.length_a   1.000
_cell.length_b   1.000
_cell.length_c   1.000
_cell.angle_alpha   90.00
_cell.angle_beta   90.00
_cell.angle_gamma   90.00
#
_symmetry.space_group_name_H-M   'P 1'
#
loop_
_entity.id
_entity.type
_entity.pdbx_description
1 polymer ?
#
loop_
_entity_poly.entity_id
_entity_poly.type
_entity_poly.pdbx_seq_one_letter_code
_entity_poly.pdbx_strand_id
1 'polypeptide(L)'
;IDNGYAFFHWLGLDRNNGHLDTIIIYLLNGQRWQSTIEDYIFFHALEGKVLQGHYDNIIEYVSSDNYVYQSAFAEYITDQTHQRAPNGTRF
;
A
#
# COMPACT_ATOMS: atom_id res chain seq x y z
N ILE A 1 -14.03 -3.13 12.33
CA ILE A 1 -12.93 -3.33 11.36
C ILE A 1 -13.59 -4.05 10.21
N ASP A 2 -13.78 -3.39 9.07
CA ASP A 2 -14.25 -4.07 7.84
C ASP A 2 -13.36 -5.29 7.61
N ASN A 3 -13.93 -6.43 7.24
CA ASN A 3 -13.37 -7.80 7.27
C ASN A 3 -12.10 -8.04 6.40
N GLY A 4 -11.10 -7.18 6.49
CA GLY A 4 -9.90 -7.20 5.65
C GLY A 4 -10.05 -6.45 4.31
N TYR A 5 -11.20 -5.87 3.99
CA TYR A 5 -11.49 -5.34 2.63
C TYR A 5 -11.30 -3.83 2.44
N ALA A 6 -10.68 -3.13 3.40
CA ALA A 6 -10.51 -1.69 3.33
C ALA A 6 -9.10 -1.24 3.73
N PHE A 7 -8.59 -0.22 3.05
CA PHE A 7 -7.38 0.50 3.38
C PHE A 7 -7.70 1.58 4.42
N PHE A 8 -7.02 1.55 5.56
CA PHE A 8 -7.08 2.63 6.54
C PHE A 8 -5.87 3.53 6.40
N HIS A 9 -6.10 4.81 6.09
CA HIS A 9 -5.03 5.82 5.96
C HIS A 9 -5.43 7.16 6.54
N TRP A 10 -4.42 7.96 6.89
CA TRP A 10 -4.57 9.30 7.44
C TRP A 10 -3.41 10.18 6.97
N LEU A 11 -3.58 11.50 7.08
CA LEU A 11 -2.56 12.47 6.69
C LEU A 11 -1.67 12.85 7.89
N GLY A 12 -0.35 12.75 7.71
CA GLY A 12 0.63 13.14 8.72
C GLY A 12 0.48 12.35 10.03
N LEU A 13 0.36 13.06 11.15
CA LEU A 13 0.21 12.46 12.48
C LEU A 13 -1.25 12.36 12.94
N ASP A 14 -2.21 12.82 12.14
CA ASP A 14 -3.61 12.95 12.53
C ASP A 14 -4.42 11.68 12.22
N ARG A 15 -4.10 10.60 12.94
CA ARG A 15 -4.79 9.30 12.81
C ARG A 15 -6.28 9.37 13.12
N ASN A 16 -6.71 10.35 13.92
CA ASN A 16 -8.11 10.50 14.32
C ASN A 16 -9.01 10.93 13.15
N ASN A 17 -8.44 11.61 12.16
CA ASN A 17 -9.12 11.96 10.91
C ASN A 17 -8.82 10.97 9.77
N GLY A 18 -8.38 9.75 10.11
CA GLY A 18 -8.24 8.67 9.14
C GLY A 18 -9.58 8.21 8.58
N HIS A 19 -9.55 7.67 7.37
CA HIS A 19 -10.73 7.09 6.72
C HIS A 19 -10.41 5.74 6.11
N LEU A 20 -11.48 5.00 5.82
CA LEU A 20 -11.44 3.69 5.16
C LEU A 20 -11.82 3.86 3.70
N ASP A 21 -11.00 3.33 2.80
CA ASP A 21 -11.29 3.25 1.38
C ASP A 21 -11.22 1.79 0.90
N THR A 22 -12.05 1.42 -0.07
CA THR A 22 -11.97 0.09 -0.72
C THR A 22 -11.03 0.10 -1.92
N ILE A 23 -10.62 1.29 -2.37
CA ILE A 23 -9.66 1.52 -3.45
C ILE A 23 -8.64 2.54 -2.95
N ILE A 24 -7.36 2.23 -3.05
CA ILE A 24 -6.29 3.21 -2.80
C ILE A 24 -5.59 3.59 -4.10
N ILE A 25 -5.21 4.86 -4.20
CA ILE A 25 -4.36 5.38 -5.27
C ILE A 25 -3.02 5.74 -4.64
N TYR A 26 -1.94 5.23 -5.22
CA TYR A 26 -0.58 5.46 -4.71
C TYR A 26 0.39 5.72 -5.86
N LEU A 27 1.55 6.26 -5.51
CA LEU A 27 2.63 6.51 -6.45
C LEU A 27 3.74 5.49 -6.24
N LEU A 28 4.25 4.90 -7.32
CA LEU A 28 5.45 4.06 -7.30
C LEU A 28 6.34 4.49 -8.46
N ASN A 29 7.57 4.93 -8.17
CA ASN A 29 8.52 5.42 -9.17
C ASN A 29 7.93 6.51 -10.11
N GLY A 30 7.13 7.42 -9.55
CA GLY A 30 6.47 8.50 -10.29
C GLY A 30 5.25 8.07 -11.12
N GLN A 31 4.92 6.78 -11.14
CA GLN A 31 3.74 6.25 -11.80
C GLN A 31 2.57 6.15 -10.82
N ARG A 32 1.36 6.48 -11.27
CA ARG A 32 0.13 6.32 -10.48
C ARG A 32 -0.39 4.91 -10.60
N TRP A 33 -0.60 4.27 -9.47
CA TRP A 33 -1.18 2.94 -9.36
C TRP A 33 -2.48 2.98 -8.56
N GLN A 34 -3.33 2.01 -8.82
CA GLN A 34 -4.55 1.75 -8.06
C GLN A 34 -4.45 0.37 -7.42
N SER A 35 -4.95 0.22 -6.20
CA SER A 35 -5.13 -1.09 -5.59
C SER A 35 -6.49 -1.30 -4.94
N THR A 36 -6.98 -2.53 -5.01
CA THR A 36 -8.15 -3.08 -4.29
C THR A 36 -7.73 -4.30 -3.49
N ILE A 37 -8.53 -4.68 -2.49
CA ILE A 37 -8.30 -5.89 -1.69
C ILE A 37 -9.34 -6.95 -2.05
N GLU A 38 -8.89 -8.18 -2.28
CA GLU A 38 -9.70 -9.38 -2.46
C GLU A 38 -9.02 -10.54 -1.72
N ASP A 39 -9.72 -11.19 -0.78
CA ASP A 39 -9.23 -12.34 -0.02
C ASP A 39 -7.81 -12.17 0.60
N TYR A 40 -7.55 -11.03 1.24
CA TYR A 40 -6.24 -10.67 1.81
C TYR A 40 -5.11 -10.59 0.78
N ILE A 41 -5.44 -10.36 -0.50
CA ILE A 41 -4.49 -10.13 -1.58
C ILE A 41 -4.78 -8.76 -2.19
N PHE A 42 -3.74 -8.02 -2.55
CA PHE A 42 -3.87 -6.76 -3.28
C PHE A 42 -3.94 -7.03 -4.78
N PHE A 43 -4.89 -6.42 -5.44
CA PHE A 43 -4.89 -6.30 -6.90
C PHE A 43 -4.30 -4.95 -7.28
N HIS A 44 -3.35 -4.91 -8.21
CA HIS A 44 -2.61 -3.72 -8.61
C HIS A 44 -2.92 -3.39 -10.06
N ALA A 45 -3.31 -2.14 -10.35
CA ALA A 45 -3.54 -1.67 -11.71
C ALA A 45 -2.78 -0.37 -11.98
N LEU A 46 -1.83 -0.42 -12.92
CA LEU A 46 -1.12 0.76 -13.40
C LEU A 46 -2.10 1.74 -14.06
N GLU A 47 -2.12 2.98 -13.58
CA GLU A 47 -3.05 4.04 -13.99
C GLU A 47 -4.54 3.66 -13.90
N GLY A 48 -4.89 2.63 -13.12
CA GLY A 48 -6.26 2.11 -13.02
C GLY A 48 -6.67 1.19 -14.19
N LYS A 49 -5.73 0.75 -15.04
CA LYS A 49 -6.00 -0.16 -16.16
C LYS A 49 -6.15 -1.60 -15.67
N VAL A 50 -7.34 -1.94 -15.17
CA VAL A 50 -7.67 -3.25 -14.56
C VAL A 50 -7.32 -4.43 -15.47
N LEU A 51 -7.50 -4.33 -16.80
CA LEU A 51 -7.17 -5.41 -17.73
C LEU A 51 -5.67 -5.76 -17.79
N GLN A 52 -4.81 -4.91 -17.23
CA GLN A 52 -3.35 -5.09 -17.17
C GLN A 52 -2.87 -5.27 -15.72
N GLY A 53 -3.80 -5.49 -14.79
CA GLY A 53 -3.47 -5.63 -13.39
C GLY A 53 -2.94 -7.01 -13.01
N HIS A 54 -2.39 -7.11 -11.82
CA HIS A 54 -1.88 -8.35 -11.24
C HIS A 54 -2.16 -8.39 -9.74
N TYR A 55 -2.12 -9.59 -9.17
CA TYR A 55 -2.28 -9.80 -7.73
C TYR A 55 -0.92 -9.94 -7.06
N ASP A 56 -0.75 -9.32 -5.89
CA ASP A 56 0.41 -9.44 -5.02
C ASP A 56 -0.01 -9.25 -3.55
N ASN A 57 0.83 -9.68 -2.61
CA ASN A 57 0.61 -9.54 -1.17
C ASN A 57 1.29 -8.30 -0.60
N ILE A 58 1.92 -7.49 -1.46
CA ILE A 58 2.74 -6.35 -1.11
C ILE A 58 2.33 -5.13 -1.93
N ILE A 59 2.19 -3.97 -1.29
CA ILE A 59 2.16 -2.65 -1.95
C ILE A 59 3.45 -1.91 -1.66
N GLU A 60 4.17 -1.52 -2.71
CA GLU A 60 5.25 -0.54 -2.64
C GLU A 60 4.72 0.84 -3.07
N TYR A 61 4.99 1.87 -2.27
CA TYR A 61 4.49 3.22 -2.54
C TYR A 61 5.43 4.32 -2.04
N VAL A 62 5.36 5.48 -2.67
CA VAL A 62 6.04 6.71 -2.26
C VAL A 62 5.13 7.45 -1.27
N SER A 63 5.63 7.61 -0.04
CA SER A 63 4.96 8.37 1.02
C SER A 63 5.14 9.88 0.84
N SER A 64 4.40 10.66 1.64
CA SER A 64 4.45 12.13 1.68
C SER A 64 5.84 12.71 2.02
N ASP A 65 6.75 11.90 2.56
CA ASP A 65 8.14 12.25 2.85
C ASP A 65 9.12 11.87 1.72
N ASN A 66 8.59 11.48 0.56
CA ASN A 66 9.32 11.05 -0.64
C ASN A 66 10.20 9.81 -0.45
N TYR A 67 9.85 8.94 0.50
CA TYR A 67 10.48 7.62 0.66
C TYR A 67 9.57 6.51 0.15
N VAL A 68 10.19 5.43 -0.33
CA VAL A 68 9.49 4.19 -0.70
C VAL A 68 9.24 3.36 0.55
N TYR A 69 7.98 3.05 0.78
CA TYR A 69 7.51 2.18 1.85
C TYR A 69 6.85 0.93 1.27
N GLN A 70 6.87 -0.13 2.06
CA GLN A 70 6.22 -1.39 1.75
C GLN A 70 5.10 -1.63 2.75
N SER A 71 3.94 -2.08 2.27
CA SER A 71 2.80 -2.50 3.07
C SER A 71 2.41 -3.93 2.72
N ALA A 72 2.09 -4.74 3.72
CA ALA A 72 1.58 -6.10 3.59
C ALA A 72 0.50 -6.34 4.66
N PHE A 73 -0.34 -7.37 4.46
CA PHE A 73 -1.24 -7.83 5.51
C PHE A 73 -0.42 -8.35 6.71
N ALA A 74 -0.90 -8.06 7.92
CA ALA A 74 -0.19 -8.41 9.15
C ALA A 74 0.01 -9.93 9.27
N GLU A 75 -0.93 -10.71 8.74
CA GLU A 75 -0.92 -12.17 8.68
C GLU A 75 0.25 -12.73 7.86
N TYR A 76 0.79 -11.96 6.91
CA TYR A 76 1.94 -12.36 6.10
C TYR A 76 3.27 -11.93 6.71
N ILE A 77 3.25 -11.07 7.73
CA ILE A 77 4.44 -10.68 8.48
C ILE A 77 4.68 -11.75 9.54
N THR A 78 5.31 -12.85 9.12
CA THR A 78 5.91 -13.79 10.08
C THR A 78 7.10 -13.11 10.77
N ASP A 79 7.46 -13.54 11.98
CA ASP A 79 8.47 -12.97 12.90
C ASP A 79 9.93 -12.95 12.36
N GLN A 80 10.13 -12.61 11.09
CA GLN A 80 11.41 -12.21 10.52
C GLN A 80 11.61 -10.71 10.77
N THR A 81 12.09 -10.41 11.98
CA THR A 81 13.08 -9.37 12.24
C THR A 81 13.15 -8.23 11.22
N HIS A 82 12.45 -7.13 11.50
CA HIS A 82 12.85 -5.74 11.19
C HIS A 82 13.98 -5.58 10.16
N GLN A 83 13.76 -5.95 8.90
CA GLN A 83 14.58 -5.43 7.82
C GLN A 83 13.97 -4.08 7.46
N ARG A 84 14.43 -3.04 8.16
CA ARG A 84 14.40 -1.69 7.61
C ARG A 84 14.93 -1.81 6.18
N ALA A 85 14.15 -1.41 5.19
CA ALA A 85 14.70 -1.09 3.88
C ALA A 85 15.93 -0.19 4.12
N PRO A 86 17.11 -0.54 3.58
CA PRO A 86 18.31 0.24 3.79
C PRO A 86 18.02 1.65 3.26
N ASN A 87 17.98 2.61 4.18
CA ASN A 87 17.92 4.05 3.98
C ASN A 87 17.46 4.46 2.58
N GLY A 88 16.15 4.70 2.47
CA GLY A 88 15.52 5.55 1.47
C GLY A 88 16.42 6.04 0.34
N THR A 89 16.43 5.29 -0.75
CA THR A 89 16.95 5.78 -2.02
C THR A 89 16.05 6.92 -2.47
N ARG A 90 16.59 8.14 -2.42
CA ARG A 90 15.99 9.35 -2.95
C ARG A 90 16.06 9.28 -4.48
N PHE A 91 14.91 9.33 -5.14
CA PHE A 91 14.81 9.62 -6.57
C PHE A 91 14.29 11.05 -6.77
#